data_AF-A0A2T3W6E7-F1
#
_entry.id   AF-A0A2T3W6E7-F1
#
_cell.length_a   1.000
_cell.length_b   1.000
_cell.length_c   1.000
_cell.angle_alpha   90.00
_cell.angle_beta   90.00
_cell.angle_gamma   90.00
#
_symmetry.space_group_name_H-M   'P 1'
#
loop_
_entity.id
_entity.type
_entity.pdbx_description
1 polymer ?
#
loop_
_entity_poly.entity_id
_entity_poly.type
_entity_poly.pdbx_seq_one_letter_code
_entity_poly.pdbx_strand_id
1 'polypeptide(L)' 'MAVATAMYLARLEYGQLRTQAAPLDPESASARAIDVAAAFLAQAGLPGSFTLNEEQELYELLRGTE' A
#
# COMPACT_ATOMS: atom_id res chain seq x y z
N MET A 1 4.99 2.04 15.15
CA MET A 1 4.05 3.06 14.62
C MET A 1 4.20 3.30 13.13
N ALA A 2 5.42 3.39 12.57
CA ALA A 2 5.62 3.66 11.14
C ALA A 2 4.97 2.64 10.17
N VAL A 3 4.97 1.34 10.50
CA VAL A 3 4.32 0.29 9.70
C VAL A 3 2.82 0.53 9.54
N ALA A 4 2.11 0.81 10.64
CA ALA A 4 0.67 1.11 10.59
C ALA A 4 0.37 2.37 9.75
N THR A 5 1.22 3.39 9.84
CA THR A 5 1.12 4.58 8.98
C THR A 5 1.35 4.23 7.50
N ALA A 6 2.34 3.39 7.20
CA ALA A 6 2.61 2.94 5.84
C ALA A 6 1.42 2.17 5.25
N MET A 7 0.84 1.23 6.00
CA MET A 7 -0.36 0.48 5.59
C MET A 7 -1.56 1.40 5.35
N TYR A 8 -1.75 2.39 6.21
CA TYR A 8 -2.81 3.40 6.03
C TYR A 8 -2.61 4.22 4.74
N LEU A 9 -1.38 4.64 4.46
CA LEU A 9 -1.05 5.40 3.24
C LEU A 9 -1.27 4.56 1.97
N ALA A 10 -0.86 3.29 1.97
CA ALA A 10 -1.14 2.38 0.86
C ALA A 10 -2.65 2.25 0.61
N ARG A 11 -3.46 2.09 1.66
CA ARG A 11 -4.93 1.99 1.51
C ARG A 11 -5.54 3.26 0.90
N LEU A 12 -5.08 4.43 1.33
CA LEU A 12 -5.52 5.71 0.76
C LEU A 12 -5.14 5.83 -0.72
N GLU A 13 -3.88 5.54 -1.06
CA GLU A 13 -3.39 5.57 -2.44
C GLU A 13 -4.21 4.61 -3.32
N TYR A 14 -4.41 3.37 -2.88
CA TYR A 14 -5.22 2.38 -3.60
C TYR A 14 -6.65 2.87 -3.84
N GLY A 15 -7.32 3.36 -2.80
CA GLY A 15 -8.67 3.91 -2.91
C GLY A 15 -8.75 5.08 -3.90
N GLN A 16 -7.74 5.96 -3.91
CA GLN A 16 -7.65 7.05 -4.89
C GLN A 16 -7.44 6.51 -6.31
N LEU A 17 -6.52 5.57 -6.52
CA LEU A 17 -6.24 5.00 -7.84
C LEU A 17 -7.44 4.24 -8.43
N ARG A 18 -8.29 3.66 -7.57
CA ARG A 18 -9.53 2.95 -7.96
C ARG A 18 -10.72 3.87 -8.19
N THR A 19 -10.70 5.11 -7.69
CA THR A 19 -11.82 6.09 -7.81
C THR A 19 -11.56 7.23 -8.80
N GLN A 20 -10.39 7.25 -9.44
CA GLN A 20 -10.05 8.21 -10.49
C GLN A 20 -10.89 8.02 -11.77
N ALA A 21 -10.96 9.07 -12.60
CA ALA A 21 -11.72 9.07 -13.86
C ALA A 21 -11.25 7.99 -14.87
N ALA A 22 -9.97 7.62 -14.80
CA ALA A 22 -9.39 6.47 -15.49
C ALA A 22 -8.75 5.56 -14.43
N PRO A 23 -9.53 4.67 -13.80
CA PRO A 23 -9.03 3.87 -12.70
C PRO A 23 -8.01 2.85 -13.21
N LEU A 24 -6.95 2.67 -12.43
CA LEU A 24 -5.98 1.61 -12.68
C LEU A 24 -6.63 0.24 -12.43
N ASP A 25 -6.14 -0.77 -13.15
CA ASP A 25 -6.49 -2.14 -12.85
C ASP A 25 -6.06 -2.49 -11.40
N PRO A 26 -6.75 -3.43 -10.73
CA PRO A 26 -6.50 -3.73 -9.33
C PRO A 26 -5.05 -4.12 -9.01
N GLU A 27 -4.36 -4.76 -9.95
CA GLU A 27 -2.98 -5.23 -9.77
C GLU A 27 -2.01 -4.04 -9.82
N SER A 28 -2.11 -3.19 -10.84
CA SER A 28 -1.32 -1.96 -10.94
C SER A 28 -1.59 -0.99 -9.79
N ALA A 29 -2.85 -0.84 -9.37
CA ALA A 29 -3.21 -0.01 -8.21
C ALA A 29 -2.61 -0.55 -6.91
N SER A 30 -2.59 -1.87 -6.73
CA SER A 30 -1.98 -2.52 -5.57
C SER A 30 -0.46 -2.32 -5.56
N ALA A 31 0.21 -2.52 -6.70
CA ALA A 31 1.64 -2.30 -6.83
C ALA A 31 2.04 -0.87 -6.46
N ARG A 32 1.31 0.14 -6.98
CA ARG A 32 1.59 1.54 -6.64
C ARG A 32 1.34 1.87 -5.17
N ALA A 33 0.29 1.31 -4.59
CA ALA A 33 -0.01 1.48 -3.16
C ALA A 33 1.10 0.91 -2.27
N ILE A 34 1.61 -0.28 -2.62
CA ILE A 34 2.73 -0.93 -1.92
C ILE A 34 4.00 -0.09 -2.04
N ASP A 35 4.30 0.44 -3.23
CA ASP A 35 5.46 1.32 -3.45
C ASP A 35 5.41 2.57 -2.56
N VAL A 36 4.22 3.19 -2.40
CA VAL A 36 4.05 4.35 -1.51
C VAL A 36 4.36 4.00 -0.07
N ALA A 37 3.88 2.87 0.39
CA ALA A 37 4.11 2.42 1.76
C ALA A 37 5.58 2.02 2.01
N ALA A 38 6.21 1.34 1.06
CA ALA A 38 7.64 1.02 1.11
C ALA A 38 8.50 2.29 1.12
N ALA A 39 8.16 3.29 0.30
CA ALA A 39 8.85 4.57 0.27
C ALA A 39 8.73 5.34 1.59
N PHE A 40 7.58 5.28 2.26
CA PHE A 40 7.38 5.86 3.58
C PHE A 40 8.28 5.18 4.63
N LEU A 41 8.33 3.84 4.64
CA LEU A 41 9.18 3.08 5.57
C LEU A 41 10.66 3.38 5.38
N ALA A 42 11.12 3.46 4.13
CA ALA A 42 12.49 3.84 3.81
C ALA A 42 12.85 5.23 4.36
N GLN A 43 11.95 6.21 4.21
CA GLN A 43 12.13 7.57 4.76
C GLN A 43 12.10 7.61 6.29
N ALA A 44 11.36 6.71 6.92
CA ALA A 44 11.29 6.57 8.37
C ALA A 44 12.56 5.93 8.98
N GLY A 45 13.59 5.61 8.18
CA GLY A 45 14.79 4.95 8.64
C GLY A 45 14.55 3.48 9.01
N LEU A 46 13.54 2.85 8.40
CA LEU A 46 13.28 1.42 8.46
C LEU A 46 13.70 0.77 7.13
N PRO A 47 15.01 0.58 6.90
CA PRO A 47 15.52 -0.05 5.70
C PRO A 47 15.26 -1.55 5.77
N GLY A 48 14.21 -1.95 5.08
CA GLY A 48 13.72 -3.31 5.06
C GLY A 48 12.24 -3.19 4.77
N SER A 49 11.85 -3.65 3.60
CA SER A 49 10.47 -3.82 3.18
C SER A 49 9.59 -4.38 4.31
N PHE A 50 8.28 -4.24 4.13
CA PHE A 50 7.33 -5.07 4.87
C PHE A 50 7.85 -6.50 5.00
N THR A 51 7.77 -7.06 6.20
CA THR A 51 7.93 -8.50 6.38
C THR A 51 6.92 -9.23 5.49
N LEU A 52 7.22 -10.47 5.11
CA LEU A 52 6.30 -11.32 4.32
C LEU A 52 4.86 -11.31 4.86
N ASN A 53 4.70 -11.26 6.19
CA ASN A 53 3.39 -11.22 6.83
C ASN A 53 2.71 -9.86 6.69
N GLU A 54 3.43 -8.75 6.84
CA GLU A 54 2.88 -7.40 6.67
C GLU A 54 2.56 -7.12 5.19
N GLU A 55 3.32 -7.69 4.25
CA GLU A 55 3.03 -7.61 2.83
C GLU A 55 1.76 -8.40 2.49
N GLN A 56 1.58 -9.60 3.06
CA GLN A 56 0.33 -10.36 2.95
C GLN A 56 -0.86 -9.61 3.56
N GLU A 57 -0.74 -9.10 4.78
CA GLU A 57 -1.78 -8.28 5.42
C GLU A 57 -2.14 -7.06 4.56
N LEU A 58 -1.14 -6.43 3.94
CA LEU A 58 -1.35 -5.30 3.05
C LEU A 58 -2.11 -5.73 1.78
N TYR A 59 -1.72 -6.83 1.13
CA TYR A 59 -2.45 -7.36 -0.01
C TYR A 59 -3.89 -7.74 0.33
N GLU A 60 -4.13 -8.37 1.49
CA GLU A 60 -5.48 -8.69 1.98
C GLU A 60 -6.31 -7.42 2.25
N LEU A 61 -5.71 -6.41 2.88
CA LEU A 61 -6.34 -5.11 3.12
C LEU A 61 -6.74 -4.40 1.83
N LEU A 62 -5.91 -4.48 0.79
CA LEU A 62 -6.18 -3.86 -0.49
C LEU A 62 -7.26 -4.62 -1.29
N ARG A 63 -7.21 -5.96 -1.32
CA ARG A 63 -8.22 -6.78 -2.01
C ARG A 63 -9.56 -6.84 -1.28
N GLY A 64 -9.59 -6.73 0.04
CA GLY A 64 -10.81 -6.73 0.85
C GLY A 64 -11.60 -5.40 0.83
N THR A 65 -11.22 -4.43 -0.01
CA THR A 65 -11.93 -3.14 -0.16
C THR A 65 -12.95 -3.10 -1.29
N GLU A 66 -13.29 -4.25 -1.88
CA GLU A 66 -14.38 -4.43 -2.86
C GLU A 66 -15.78 -4.40 -2.22
#